data_AF-A0A9P6XV90-F1
#
_entry.id   AF-A0A9P6XV90-F1
#
_cell.length_a   1.000
_cell.length_b   1.000
_cell.length_c   1.000
_cell.angle_alpha   90.00
_cell.angle_beta   90.00
_cell.angle_gamma   90.00
#
_symmetry.space_group_name_H-M   'P 1'
#
loop_
_entity.id
_entity.type
_entity.pdbx_description
1 polymer ?
#
loop_
_entity_poly.entity_id
_entity_poly.type
_entity_poly.pdbx_seq_one_letter_code
_entity_poly.pdbx_strand_id
1 'polypeptide(L)'
;MLLSGYGQHAPAHQSKTIELPLTERDYNCVYLPPYSPELNTIEQFWSKLKYTIKREELLDVDTLFSRISEACNMVTHKDLH
;
A
#
# COMPACT_ATOMS: atom_id res chain seq x y z
N MET A 1 -11.07 25.25 5.62
CA MET A 1 -11.60 24.20 4.73
C MET A 1 -10.40 23.45 4.18
N LEU A 2 -9.88 22.48 4.93
CA LEU A 2 -8.69 21.71 4.54
C LEU A 2 -9.17 20.31 4.19
N LEU A 3 -9.15 20.02 2.89
CA LEU A 3 -9.36 18.70 2.32
C LEU A 3 -8.02 17.95 2.42
N SER A 4 -7.91 17.00 3.36
CA SER A 4 -6.77 16.09 3.47
C SER A 4 -7.27 14.67 3.20
N GLY A 5 -6.95 14.09 2.03
CA GLY A 5 -7.27 12.69 1.65
C GLY A 5 -6.00 11.86 1.37
N TYR A 6 -6.08 10.52 1.54
CA TYR A 6 -5.11 9.42 1.21
C TYR A 6 -4.64 8.46 2.35
N GLY A 7 -5.46 7.46 2.68
CA GLY A 7 -5.16 6.25 3.46
C GLY A 7 -6.43 5.40 3.74
N GLN A 8 -6.35 4.07 3.83
CA GLN A 8 -7.56 3.22 3.88
C GLN A 8 -8.44 3.44 5.15
N HIS A 9 -9.76 3.55 4.97
CA HIS A 9 -10.74 3.80 6.05
C HIS A 9 -11.10 2.52 6.84
N ALA A 10 -10.11 1.85 7.44
CA ALA A 10 -10.37 0.75 8.37
C ALA A 10 -10.41 1.28 9.82
N PRO A 11 -11.31 0.79 10.70
CA PRO A 11 -11.41 1.25 12.09
C PRO A 11 -10.09 1.13 12.87
N ALA A 12 -9.26 0.14 12.53
CA ALA A 12 -7.94 -0.04 13.13
C ALA A 12 -6.97 1.13 12.85
N HIS A 13 -7.15 1.89 11.75
CA HIS A 13 -6.31 3.02 11.35
C HIS A 13 -6.78 4.38 11.92
N GLN A 14 -7.86 4.39 12.70
CA GLN A 14 -8.46 5.60 13.31
C GLN A 14 -8.32 5.59 14.84
N SER A 15 -7.50 4.68 15.38
CA SER A 15 -7.23 4.65 16.80
C SER A 15 -6.35 5.84 17.20
N LYS A 16 -6.70 6.51 18.30
CA LYS A 16 -5.87 7.54 18.93
C LYS A 16 -4.46 7.05 19.26
N THR A 17 -4.29 5.74 19.49
CA THR A 17 -2.97 5.11 19.71
C THR A 17 -2.05 5.26 18.50
N ILE A 18 -2.60 5.40 17.30
CA ILE A 18 -1.85 5.58 16.04
C ILE A 18 -1.74 7.06 15.68
N GLU A 19 -2.82 7.84 15.83
CA GLU A 19 -2.86 9.25 15.44
C GLU A 19 -1.94 10.15 16.30
N LEU A 20 -1.82 9.88 17.60
CA LEU A 20 -1.01 10.69 18.51
C LEU A 20 0.49 10.68 18.15
N PRO A 21 1.16 9.51 17.99
CA PRO A 21 2.57 9.48 17.60
C PRO A 21 2.87 10.07 16.21
N LEU A 22 1.89 10.07 15.31
CA LEU A 22 2.03 10.65 13.97
C LEU A 22 1.98 12.18 14.03
N THR A 23 1.02 12.72 14.79
CA THR A 23 0.85 14.17 14.96
C THR A 23 2.02 14.78 15.73
N GLU A 24 2.57 14.09 16.73
CA GLU A 24 3.78 14.51 17.46
C GLU A 24 5.03 14.64 16.56
N ARG A 25 5.01 13.99 15.39
CA ARG A 25 6.08 14.04 14.40
C ARG A 25 5.73 14.90 13.18
N ASP A 26 4.69 15.74 13.30
CA ASP A 26 4.16 16.59 12.22
C ASP A 26 3.68 15.81 10.98
N TYR A 27 3.34 14.53 11.13
CA TYR A 27 2.68 13.76 10.07
C TYR A 27 1.17 13.91 10.15
N ASN A 28 0.55 14.15 9.00
CA ASN A 28 -0.90 14.18 8.87
C ASN A 28 -1.40 12.84 8.35
N CYS A 29 -2.33 12.22 9.08
CA CYS A 29 -3.07 11.07 8.57
C CYS A 29 -4.00 11.52 7.46
N VAL A 30 -4.11 10.68 6.45
CA VAL A 30 -5.00 10.93 5.35
C VAL A 30 -5.89 9.73 5.13
N TYR A 31 -7.17 9.98 4.85
CA TYR A 31 -8.20 8.93 4.78
C TYR A 31 -8.90 8.98 3.42
N LEU A 32 -9.15 7.80 2.86
CA LEU A 32 -9.85 7.60 1.60
C LEU A 32 -11.36 7.54 1.85
N PRO A 33 -12.16 7.92 0.86
CA PRO A 33 -13.57 7.60 0.84
C PRO A 33 -13.78 6.08 1.02
N PRO A 34 -14.84 5.67 1.73
CA PRO A 34 -15.22 4.26 1.80
C PRO A 34 -15.38 3.66 0.40
N TYR A 35 -14.88 2.43 0.21
CA TYR A 35 -14.98 1.68 -1.04
C TYR A 35 -14.30 2.32 -2.26
N SER A 36 -13.29 3.17 -2.06
CA SER A 36 -12.48 3.76 -3.14
C SER A 36 -11.05 3.17 -3.23
N PRO A 37 -10.87 1.87 -3.51
CA PRO A 37 -9.55 1.27 -3.68
C PRO A 37 -8.77 1.85 -4.87
N GLU A 38 -9.47 2.38 -5.88
CA GLU A 38 -8.87 3.05 -7.04
C GLU A 38 -8.05 4.29 -6.68
N LEU A 39 -8.36 4.92 -5.54
CA LEU A 39 -7.63 6.09 -5.03
C LEU A 39 -6.41 5.71 -4.19
N ASN A 40 -6.13 4.42 -4.02
CA ASN A 40 -5.03 3.91 -3.23
C ASN A 40 -3.93 3.35 -4.12
N THR A 41 -2.83 4.08 -4.27
CA THR A 41 -1.69 3.66 -5.12
C THR A 41 -1.06 2.33 -4.67
N ILE A 42 -1.21 1.92 -3.40
CA ILE A 42 -0.74 0.62 -2.94
C ILE A 42 -1.50 -0.55 -3.58
N GLU A 43 -2.76 -0.37 -3.99
CA GLU A 43 -3.53 -1.40 -4.68
C GLU A 43 -2.98 -1.63 -6.09
N GLN A 44 -2.54 -0.56 -6.76
CA GLN A 44 -1.86 -0.63 -8.06
C GLN A 44 -0.51 -1.34 -7.93
N PHE A 45 0.26 -1.01 -6.87
CA PHE A 45 1.50 -1.69 -6.52
C PHE A 45 1.27 -3.21 -6.35
N TRP A 46 0.27 -3.62 -5.56
CA TRP A 46 -0.05 -5.03 -5.35
C TRP A 46 -0.52 -5.74 -6.62
N SER A 47 -1.28 -5.06 -7.48
CA SER A 47 -1.70 -5.60 -8.77
C SER A 47 -0.48 -5.95 -9.64
N LYS A 48 0.46 -5.00 -9.78
CA LYS A 48 1.71 -5.20 -10.53
C LYS A 48 2.57 -6.31 -9.93
N LEU A 49 2.78 -6.27 -8.61
CA LEU A 49 3.61 -7.26 -7.91
C LEU A 49 3.04 -8.67 -8.09
N LYS A 50 1.74 -8.87 -7.88
CA LYS A 50 1.10 -10.18 -8.05
C LYS A 50 1.14 -10.66 -9.50
N TYR A 51 0.98 -9.75 -10.47
CA TYR A 51 1.12 -10.10 -11.88
C TYR A 51 2.52 -10.63 -12.19
N THR A 52 3.56 -9.99 -11.67
CA THR A 52 4.95 -10.43 -11.88
C THR A 52 5.22 -11.79 -11.23
N ILE A 53 4.76 -11.98 -9.99
CA ILE A 53 4.97 -13.23 -9.23
C ILE A 53 4.19 -14.41 -9.84
N LYS A 54 2.97 -14.20 -10.34
CA LYS A 54 2.11 -15.27 -10.89
C LYS A 54 2.53 -15.78 -12.27
N ARG A 55 3.42 -15.08 -12.97
CA ARG A 55 3.86 -15.45 -14.32
C ARG A 55 4.96 -16.51 -14.34
N GLU A 56 5.55 -16.81 -13.19
CA GLU A 56 6.59 -17.83 -13.04
C GLU A 56 6.00 -19.11 -12.44
N GLU A 57 6.70 -20.23 -12.57
CA GLU A 57 6.28 -21.55 -12.05
C GLU A 57 5.97 -21.52 -10.54
N LEU A 58 5.31 -22.58 -10.05
CA LEU A 58 4.90 -22.72 -8.66
C LEU A 58 6.04 -22.35 -7.69
N LEU A 59 5.81 -21.30 -6.92
CA LEU A 59 6.79 -20.76 -6.00
C LEU A 59 6.93 -21.68 -4.79
N ASP A 60 8.17 -22.11 -4.55
CA ASP A 60 8.52 -22.73 -3.28
C ASP A 60 8.60 -21.67 -2.18
N VAL A 61 8.22 -22.05 -0.95
CA VAL A 61 8.15 -21.14 0.20
C VAL A 61 9.50 -20.50 0.49
N ASP A 62 10.61 -21.23 0.31
CA ASP A 62 11.95 -20.72 0.58
C ASP A 62 12.37 -19.66 -0.45
N THR A 63 11.82 -19.74 -1.68
CA THR A 63 12.10 -18.77 -2.75
C THR A 63 11.15 -17.58 -2.77
N LEU A 64 9.97 -17.72 -2.16
CA LEU A 64 8.89 -16.72 -2.23
C LEU A 64 9.35 -15.33 -1.75
N PHE A 65 10.07 -15.25 -0.63
CA PHE A 65 10.51 -13.96 -0.08
C PHE A 65 11.50 -13.23 -0.99
N SER A 66 12.48 -13.95 -1.54
CA SER A 66 13.44 -13.38 -2.49
C SER A 66 12.74 -12.87 -3.74
N ARG A 67 11.75 -13.61 -4.24
CA ARG A 67 10.96 -13.19 -5.41
C ARG A 67 10.05 -12.01 -5.12
N ILE A 68 9.44 -11.93 -3.95
CA ILE A 68 8.69 -10.74 -3.54
C ILE A 68 9.62 -9.52 -3.53
N SER A 69 10.83 -9.66 -2.98
CA SER A 69 11.83 -8.58 -2.95
C SER A 69 12.23 -8.13 -4.37
N GLU A 70 12.55 -9.06 -5.25
CA GLU A 70 12.83 -8.78 -6.67
C GLU A 70 11.65 -8.08 -7.35
N ALA A 71 10.43 -8.58 -7.14
CA ALA A 71 9.21 -8.02 -7.70
C ALA A 71 8.93 -6.59 -7.21
N CYS A 72 9.16 -6.31 -5.93
CA CYS A 72 9.07 -4.96 -5.37
C CYS A 72 10.01 -3.99 -6.08
N ASN A 73 11.25 -4.41 -6.35
CA ASN A 73 12.26 -3.57 -7.03
C ASN A 73 11.95 -3.33 -8.51
N MET A 74 11.08 -4.12 -9.12
CA MET A 74 10.64 -3.93 -10.51
C MET A 74 9.46 -2.97 -10.65
N VAL A 75 8.77 -2.62 -9.55
CA VAL A 75 7.68 -1.64 -9.60
C VAL A 75 8.28 -0.23 -9.65
N THR A 76 7.90 0.55 -10.66
CA THR A 76 8.37 1.92 -10.84
C THR A 76 7.24 2.92 -10.61
N HIS A 77 7.57 4.20 -10.47
CA HIS A 77 6.56 5.27 -10.42
C HIS A 77 5.64 5.31 -11.66
N LYS A 78 6.07 4.77 -12.82
CA LYS A 78 5.21 4.70 -14.01
C LYS A 78 4.11 3.65 -13.90
N ASP A 79 4.28 2.68 -13.01
CA ASP A 79 3.28 1.65 -12.71
C ASP A 79 2.26 2.12 -11.65
N LEU A 80 2.47 3.32 -11.08
CA LEU A 80 1.62 3.94 -10.06
C LEU A 80 1.04 5.23 -10.66
N HIS A 81 -0.23 5.19 -11.07
CA HIS A 81 -0.98 6.33 -11.59
C HIS A 81 -1.39 7.31 -10.50
#